data_AF-A0A5C7UZX0-F1
#
_entry.id   AF-A0A5C7UZX0-F1
#
_cell.length_a   1.000
_cell.length_b   1.000
_cell.length_c   1.000
_cell.angle_alpha   90.00
_cell.angle_beta   90.00
_cell.angle_gamma   90.00
#
_symmetry.space_group_name_H-M   'P 1'
#
loop_
_entity.id
_entity.type
_entity.pdbx_description
1 polymer ?
#
loop_
_entity_poly.entity_id
_entity_poly.type
_entity_poly.pdbx_seq_one_letter_code
_entity_poly.pdbx_strand_id
1 'polypeptide(L)'
;MRLAIFAVFIALMIPFFNAAYSAPKTEYISLKPDSCKTPDDAVYDYYSSRGLIVSECSTNTTVQSLPLRLFIVSTDERSWIDLAIGNTIWSSEQEVVYKKENQFGYFPNVGHTPAELRTSPAGAVGLIFRVTAQNFDQQLSNSGISSVSRLFVFSFRNSKVCFLGLTRSNTTARNLLDSNVECKRMLKVNQFH
;
A
#
# COMPACT_ATOMS: atom_id res chain seq x y z
N MET A 1 35.82 -69.59 15.48
CA MET A 1 35.97 -68.37 16.30
C MET A 1 35.41 -67.20 15.49
N ARG A 2 34.46 -66.47 16.05
CA ARG A 2 33.54 -65.54 15.36
C ARG A 2 34.25 -64.22 14.99
N LEU A 3 34.10 -63.74 13.75
CA LEU A 3 34.23 -62.32 13.43
C LEU A 3 32.99 -61.92 12.62
N ALA A 4 32.07 -61.22 13.29
CA ALA A 4 30.88 -60.66 12.68
C ALA A 4 31.20 -59.25 12.17
N ILE A 5 30.74 -59.00 10.95
CA ILE A 5 30.97 -57.83 10.11
C ILE A 5 30.36 -56.57 10.75
N PHE A 6 31.15 -55.51 10.81
CA PHE A 6 30.76 -54.17 11.24
C PHE A 6 29.63 -53.63 10.35
N ALA A 7 28.47 -53.34 10.95
CA ALA A 7 27.41 -52.58 10.32
C ALA A 7 27.81 -51.09 10.28
N VAL A 8 28.09 -50.57 9.09
CA VAL A 8 28.34 -49.13 8.87
C VAL A 8 26.99 -48.42 8.76
N PHE A 9 26.60 -47.72 9.81
CA PHE A 9 25.48 -46.77 9.81
C PHE A 9 25.93 -45.49 9.06
N ILE A 10 25.51 -45.34 7.80
CA ILE A 10 25.65 -44.08 7.06
C ILE A 10 24.54 -43.15 7.54
N ALA A 11 24.87 -42.23 8.45
CA ALA A 11 24.00 -41.14 8.86
C ALA A 11 23.82 -40.18 7.67
N LEU A 12 22.62 -40.16 7.09
CA LEU A 12 22.20 -39.12 6.14
C LEU A 12 22.11 -37.79 6.90
N MET A 13 23.20 -37.02 6.85
CA MET A 13 23.21 -35.60 7.19
C MET A 13 22.43 -34.84 6.11
N ILE A 14 21.12 -34.67 6.31
CA ILE A 14 20.31 -33.76 5.50
C ILE A 14 20.80 -32.34 5.83
N PRO A 15 21.38 -31.59 4.88
CA PRO A 15 21.74 -30.21 5.13
C PRO A 15 20.44 -29.42 5.35
N PHE A 16 20.24 -28.96 6.57
CA PHE A 16 19.27 -27.92 6.88
C PHE A 16 19.71 -26.65 6.15
N PHE A 17 19.24 -26.48 4.91
CA PHE A 17 19.30 -25.22 4.22
C PHE A 17 18.45 -24.22 5.00
N ASN A 18 19.09 -23.52 5.95
CA ASN A 18 18.53 -22.31 6.54
C ASN A 18 18.36 -21.29 5.43
N ALA A 19 17.17 -21.24 4.83
CA ALA A 19 16.77 -20.14 4.00
C ALA A 19 16.84 -18.87 4.88
N ALA A 20 17.86 -18.04 4.66
CA ALA A 20 17.99 -16.77 5.35
C ALA A 20 16.77 -15.92 5.00
N TYR A 21 15.82 -15.82 5.93
CA TYR A 21 14.65 -14.98 5.79
C TYR A 21 15.11 -13.52 5.85
N SER A 22 15.26 -12.89 4.67
CA SER A 22 15.54 -11.47 4.60
C SER A 22 14.30 -10.72 5.05
N ALA A 23 14.42 -9.94 6.13
CA ALA A 23 13.32 -9.11 6.61
C ALA A 23 12.88 -8.14 5.51
N PRO A 24 11.57 -7.84 5.38
CA PRO A 24 11.10 -6.93 4.34
C PRO A 24 11.74 -5.56 4.50
N LYS A 25 12.19 -4.98 3.38
CA LYS A 25 12.77 -3.64 3.32
C LYS A 25 11.65 -2.60 3.21
N THR A 26 11.93 -1.36 3.61
CA THR A 26 11.04 -0.22 3.40
C THR A 26 11.67 0.75 2.42
N GLU A 27 10.88 1.16 1.43
CA GLU A 27 11.16 2.26 0.52
C GLU A 27 10.15 3.38 0.78
N TYR A 28 10.56 4.64 0.61
CA TYR A 28 9.68 5.79 0.81
C TYR A 28 9.40 6.46 -0.53
N ILE A 29 8.13 6.56 -0.88
CA ILE A 29 7.66 7.24 -2.10
C ILE A 29 7.26 8.66 -1.71
N SER A 30 7.95 9.67 -2.28
CA SER A 30 7.56 11.06 -2.06
C SER A 30 6.19 11.34 -2.67
N LEU A 31 5.30 11.96 -1.90
CA LEU A 31 3.96 12.40 -2.33
C LEU A 31 3.91 13.93 -2.49
N LYS A 32 5.06 14.60 -2.53
CA LYS A 32 5.11 16.03 -2.76
C LYS A 32 4.81 16.33 -4.23
N PRO A 33 4.10 17.44 -4.54
CA PRO A 33 3.75 17.78 -5.92
C PRO A 33 4.94 17.87 -6.88
N ASP A 34 6.09 18.35 -6.41
CA ASP A 34 7.33 18.48 -7.18
C ASP A 34 8.04 17.15 -7.48
N SER A 35 7.67 16.09 -6.76
CA SER A 35 8.25 14.75 -6.88
C SER A 35 7.41 13.83 -7.75
N CYS A 36 6.16 14.22 -8.01
CA CYS A 36 5.23 13.49 -8.86
C CYS A 36 5.12 14.21 -10.21
N LYS A 37 4.77 13.47 -11.26
CA LYS A 37 4.69 13.96 -12.63
C LYS A 37 3.29 13.77 -13.19
N THR A 38 2.99 14.45 -14.29
CA THR A 38 1.84 14.08 -15.13
C THR A 38 2.04 12.63 -15.62
N PRO A 39 1.03 11.75 -15.50
CA PRO A 39 1.11 10.41 -16.05
C PRO A 39 1.11 10.45 -17.58
N ASP A 40 1.25 9.29 -18.23
CA ASP A 40 1.05 9.16 -19.68
C ASP A 40 -0.35 9.63 -20.12
N ASP A 41 -0.48 10.02 -21.39
CA ASP A 41 -1.70 10.64 -21.94
C ASP A 41 -2.94 9.78 -21.74
N ALA A 42 -2.83 8.47 -21.93
CA ALA A 42 -3.96 7.58 -21.77
C ALA A 42 -4.45 7.59 -20.30
N VAL A 43 -3.54 7.52 -19.33
CA VAL A 43 -3.89 7.57 -17.91
C VAL A 43 -4.46 8.94 -17.55
N TYR A 44 -3.84 10.01 -18.05
CA TYR A 44 -4.34 11.36 -17.87
C TYR A 44 -5.79 11.51 -18.38
N ASP A 45 -6.06 11.08 -19.61
CA ASP A 45 -7.38 11.15 -20.25
C ASP A 45 -8.43 10.30 -19.52
N TYR A 46 -8.02 9.14 -19.02
CA TYR A 46 -8.88 8.30 -18.20
C TYR A 46 -9.38 9.06 -16.95
N TYR A 47 -8.53 9.82 -16.24
CA TYR A 47 -8.96 10.61 -15.07
C TYR A 47 -9.64 11.93 -15.44
N SER A 48 -9.11 12.65 -16.42
CA SER A 48 -9.63 13.97 -16.82
C SER A 48 -11.06 13.88 -17.38
N SER A 49 -11.39 12.83 -18.14
CA SER A 49 -12.74 12.57 -18.65
C SER A 49 -13.81 12.38 -17.56
N ARG A 50 -13.38 12.13 -16.32
CA ARG A 50 -14.24 12.02 -15.13
C ARG A 50 -14.16 13.25 -14.23
N GLY A 51 -13.51 14.33 -14.68
CA GLY A 51 -13.31 15.56 -13.91
C GLY A 51 -12.31 15.39 -12.76
N LEU A 52 -11.38 14.44 -12.85
CA LEU A 52 -10.39 14.16 -11.82
C LEU A 52 -9.01 14.69 -12.22
N ILE A 53 -8.25 15.16 -11.22
CA ILE A 53 -6.84 15.49 -11.35
C ILE A 53 -6.03 14.26 -10.94
N VAL A 54 -4.95 13.98 -11.68
CA VAL A 54 -4.07 12.85 -11.39
C VAL A 54 -2.61 13.26 -11.48
N SER A 55 -1.78 12.72 -10.59
CA SER A 55 -0.32 12.80 -10.65
C SER A 55 0.28 11.43 -10.34
N GLU A 56 1.30 11.03 -11.10
CA GLU A 56 2.03 9.79 -10.90
C GLU A 56 3.27 10.05 -10.05
N CYS A 57 3.40 9.32 -8.94
CA CYS A 57 4.59 9.34 -8.10
C CYS A 57 5.40 8.08 -8.38
N SER A 58 6.67 8.27 -8.76
CA SER A 58 7.52 7.19 -9.25
C SER A 58 7.72 6.07 -8.24
N THR A 59 7.59 4.83 -8.69
CA THR A 59 8.03 3.63 -7.97
C THR A 59 8.90 2.79 -8.89
N ASN A 60 9.94 2.15 -8.34
CA ASN A 60 10.88 1.32 -9.11
C ASN A 60 10.72 -0.18 -8.79
N THR A 61 9.52 -0.58 -8.36
CA THR A 61 9.26 -1.93 -7.87
C THR A 61 8.18 -2.64 -8.69
N THR A 62 8.02 -3.92 -8.42
CA THR A 62 7.00 -4.76 -9.05
C THR A 62 6.16 -5.45 -8.00
N VAL A 63 4.93 -5.81 -8.36
CA VAL A 63 4.09 -6.76 -7.61
C VAL A 63 3.98 -8.00 -8.47
N GLN A 64 4.57 -9.11 -8.04
CA GLN A 64 4.58 -10.37 -8.80
C GLN A 64 5.05 -10.18 -10.25
N SER A 65 6.18 -9.50 -10.43
CA SER A 65 6.79 -9.17 -11.73
C SER A 65 6.01 -8.20 -12.62
N LEU A 66 4.87 -7.67 -12.18
CA LEU A 66 4.16 -6.60 -12.87
C LEU A 66 4.59 -5.23 -12.32
N PRO A 67 4.76 -4.22 -13.19
CA PRO A 67 5.16 -2.88 -12.74
C PRO A 67 4.10 -2.31 -11.78
N LEU A 68 4.57 -1.72 -10.68
CA LEU A 68 3.73 -0.96 -9.76
C LEU A 68 3.81 0.53 -10.11
N ARG A 69 2.66 1.18 -10.27
CA ARG A 69 2.57 2.64 -10.42
C ARG A 69 1.63 3.18 -9.35
N LEU A 70 1.98 4.34 -8.80
CA LEU A 70 1.22 5.02 -7.76
C LEU A 70 0.69 6.34 -8.30
N PHE A 71 -0.62 6.53 -8.20
CA PHE A 71 -1.28 7.76 -8.61
C PHE A 71 -1.93 8.44 -7.41
N ILE A 72 -1.65 9.74 -7.22
CA ILE A 72 -2.48 10.59 -6.38
C ILE A 72 -3.61 11.09 -7.26
N VAL A 73 -4.83 10.79 -6.87
CA VAL A 73 -6.05 11.19 -7.57
C VAL A 73 -6.82 12.15 -6.68
N SER A 74 -7.33 13.23 -7.26
CA SER A 74 -8.04 14.24 -6.49
C SER A 74 -9.21 14.86 -7.24
N THR A 75 -10.14 15.34 -6.44
CA THR A 75 -11.16 16.33 -6.77
C THR A 75 -10.71 17.68 -6.22
N ASP A 76 -11.59 18.67 -6.23
CA ASP A 76 -11.42 19.95 -5.51
C ASP A 76 -11.39 19.76 -3.99
N GLU A 77 -12.18 18.82 -3.45
CA GLU A 77 -12.37 18.65 -2.00
C GLU A 77 -11.56 17.51 -1.38
N ARG A 78 -11.27 16.46 -2.15
CA ARG A 78 -10.80 15.16 -1.62
C ARG A 78 -9.71 14.56 -2.50
N SER A 79 -8.81 13.80 -1.89
CA SER A 79 -7.79 13.03 -2.61
C SER A 79 -7.54 11.66 -1.99
N TRP A 80 -7.13 10.71 -2.84
CA TRP A 80 -6.85 9.32 -2.49
C TRP A 80 -5.71 8.77 -3.36
N ILE A 81 -5.31 7.51 -3.13
CA ILE A 81 -4.28 6.84 -3.93
C ILE A 81 -4.89 5.74 -4.79
N ASP A 82 -4.64 5.76 -6.08
CA ASP A 82 -4.89 4.64 -6.97
C ASP A 82 -3.56 3.94 -7.29
N LEU A 83 -3.60 2.61 -7.42
CA LEU A 83 -2.44 1.79 -7.74
C LEU A 83 -2.66 1.06 -9.05
N ALA A 84 -1.77 1.21 -10.02
CA ALA A 84 -1.74 0.30 -11.17
C ALA A 84 -0.74 -0.83 -10.95
N ILE A 85 -1.21 -2.05 -11.14
CA ILE A 85 -0.40 -3.27 -11.17
C ILE A 85 -0.57 -3.86 -12.58
N GLY A 86 0.46 -3.69 -13.42
CA GLY A 86 0.30 -3.91 -14.85
C GLY A 86 -0.78 -2.98 -15.43
N ASN A 87 -1.79 -3.56 -16.10
CA ASN A 87 -2.87 -2.79 -16.75
C ASN A 87 -4.13 -2.65 -15.87
N THR A 88 -4.06 -3.07 -14.60
CA THR A 88 -5.22 -3.03 -13.70
C THR A 88 -5.06 -1.91 -12.68
N ILE A 89 -6.05 -1.02 -12.60
CA ILE A 89 -6.09 0.06 -11.61
C ILE A 89 -6.92 -0.40 -10.42
N TRP A 90 -6.34 -0.29 -9.23
CA TRP A 90 -6.94 -0.57 -7.94
C TRP A 90 -7.17 0.75 -7.21
N SER A 91 -8.43 1.12 -7.06
CA SER A 91 -8.80 2.42 -6.50
C SER A 91 -9.10 2.35 -5.01
N SER A 92 -8.49 3.25 -4.25
CA SER A 92 -8.78 3.43 -2.82
C SER A 92 -9.89 4.43 -2.52
N GLU A 93 -10.47 5.06 -3.55
CA GLU A 93 -11.50 6.10 -3.42
C GLU A 93 -12.61 5.67 -2.45
N GLN A 94 -13.15 4.46 -2.63
CA GLN A 94 -14.20 3.95 -1.75
C GLN A 94 -13.74 3.90 -0.29
N GLU A 95 -12.55 3.35 -0.03
CA GLU A 95 -12.04 3.21 1.33
C GLU A 95 -11.71 4.56 1.98
N VAL A 96 -11.19 5.51 1.21
CA VAL A 96 -10.76 6.83 1.71
C VAL A 96 -11.93 7.81 1.86
N VAL A 97 -12.87 7.80 0.91
CA VAL A 97 -13.89 8.84 0.77
C VAL A 97 -15.27 8.38 1.27
N TYR A 98 -15.71 7.19 0.87
CA TYR A 98 -17.14 6.83 0.96
C TYR A 98 -17.48 5.80 2.04
N LYS A 99 -16.53 4.96 2.47
CA LYS A 99 -16.78 3.94 3.49
C LYS A 99 -16.96 4.57 4.86
N LYS A 100 -18.19 4.53 5.37
CA LYS A 100 -18.59 5.17 6.64
C LYS A 100 -17.71 4.78 7.82
N GLU A 101 -17.36 3.49 7.93
CA GLU A 101 -16.49 2.98 9.00
C GLU A 101 -15.03 3.45 8.91
N ASN A 102 -14.61 3.96 7.75
CA ASN A 102 -13.29 4.53 7.56
C ASN A 102 -13.27 6.06 7.70
N GLN A 103 -14.42 6.70 7.84
CA GLN A 103 -14.51 8.15 7.97
C GLN A 103 -14.08 8.58 9.37
N PHE A 104 -13.06 9.45 9.44
CA PHE A 104 -12.53 9.98 10.69
C PHE A 104 -12.48 11.51 10.72
N GLY A 105 -12.99 12.16 9.68
CA GLY A 105 -13.05 13.61 9.52
C GLY A 105 -13.68 14.00 8.17
N TYR A 106 -13.88 15.29 7.96
CA TYR A 106 -14.34 15.85 6.69
C TYR A 106 -13.18 16.04 5.71
N PHE A 107 -13.48 15.99 4.41
CA PHE A 107 -12.54 16.29 3.33
C PHE A 107 -11.20 15.52 3.43
N PRO A 108 -11.23 14.19 3.34
CA PRO A 108 -10.03 13.37 3.41
C PRO A 108 -9.10 13.68 2.24
N ASN A 109 -7.82 13.93 2.56
CA ASN A 109 -6.80 14.26 1.59
C ASN A 109 -5.48 13.52 1.88
N VAL A 110 -4.84 13.05 0.81
CA VAL A 110 -3.49 12.50 0.86
C VAL A 110 -2.52 13.65 1.08
N GLY A 111 -1.85 13.65 2.23
CA GLY A 111 -0.90 14.70 2.57
C GLY A 111 0.46 14.51 1.87
N HIS A 112 1.35 15.47 2.02
CA HIS A 112 2.72 15.41 1.47
C HIS A 112 3.67 14.47 2.24
N THR A 113 3.15 13.72 3.23
CA THR A 113 3.95 12.73 3.95
C THR A 113 4.26 11.57 3.02
N PRO A 114 5.51 11.11 2.91
CA PRO A 114 5.86 9.98 2.05
C PRO A 114 5.02 8.74 2.36
N ALA A 115 4.65 7.99 1.32
CA ALA A 115 4.11 6.65 1.49
C ALA A 115 5.25 5.67 1.81
N GLU A 116 5.02 4.72 2.71
CA GLU A 116 5.94 3.62 2.98
C GLU A 116 5.56 2.42 2.11
N LEU A 117 6.45 2.04 1.22
CA LEU A 117 6.34 0.85 0.40
C LEU A 117 7.16 -0.26 1.03
N ARG A 118 6.51 -1.35 1.44
CA ARG A 118 7.19 -2.53 1.98
C ARG A 118 7.56 -3.44 0.81
N THR A 119 8.80 -3.89 0.77
CA THR A 119 9.33 -4.75 -0.30
C THR A 119 9.97 -6.01 0.26
N SER A 120 9.94 -7.07 -0.53
CA SER A 120 10.61 -8.36 -0.30
C SER A 120 11.47 -8.69 -1.52
N PRO A 121 12.29 -9.75 -1.50
CA PRO A 121 13.01 -10.20 -2.68
C PRO A 121 12.07 -10.54 -3.87
N ALA A 122 10.81 -10.86 -3.63
CA ALA A 122 9.81 -11.16 -4.65
C ALA A 122 9.07 -9.91 -5.20
N GLY A 123 9.40 -8.72 -4.69
CA GLY A 123 8.73 -7.45 -5.04
C GLY A 123 7.99 -6.83 -3.87
N ALA A 124 7.15 -5.83 -4.16
CA ALA A 124 6.38 -5.09 -3.18
C ALA A 124 5.32 -5.97 -2.52
N VAL A 125 5.16 -5.82 -1.20
CA VAL A 125 4.23 -6.59 -0.36
C VAL A 125 3.09 -5.74 0.19
N GLY A 126 3.26 -4.41 0.21
CA GLY A 126 2.20 -3.51 0.63
C GLY A 126 2.63 -2.05 0.68
N LEU A 127 1.65 -1.19 0.92
CA LEU A 127 1.76 0.26 0.97
C LEU A 127 1.10 0.79 2.24
N ILE A 128 1.74 1.75 2.89
CA ILE A 128 1.19 2.54 3.98
C ILE A 128 1.24 4.00 3.57
N PHE A 129 0.13 4.73 3.70
CA PHE A 129 0.13 6.17 3.42
C PHE A 129 -0.80 6.90 4.39
N ARG A 130 -0.52 8.19 4.58
CA ARG A 130 -1.26 9.04 5.51
C ARG A 130 -2.32 9.84 4.78
N VAL A 131 -3.53 9.79 5.32
CA VAL A 131 -4.63 10.68 4.96
C VAL A 131 -4.90 11.60 6.13
N THR A 132 -5.09 12.88 5.84
CA THR A 132 -5.52 13.91 6.79
C THR A 132 -6.94 14.35 6.47
N ALA A 133 -7.70 14.68 7.50
CA ALA A 133 -9.07 15.17 7.38
C ALA A 133 -9.32 16.24 8.44
N GLN A 134 -10.29 17.13 8.21
CA GLN A 134 -10.77 18.07 9.21
C GLN A 134 -11.55 17.31 10.31
N ASN A 135 -11.31 17.64 11.58
CA ASN A 135 -12.00 16.96 12.68
C ASN A 135 -13.52 17.24 12.68
N PHE A 136 -14.33 16.20 12.92
CA PHE A 136 -15.80 16.31 13.02
C PHE A 136 -16.27 17.15 14.20
N ASP A 137 -15.58 17.03 15.33
CA ASP A 137 -16.07 17.51 16.63
C ASP A 137 -15.76 18.98 16.91
N GLN A 138 -15.10 19.68 15.97
CA GLN A 138 -14.81 21.10 16.14
C GLN A 138 -15.77 21.97 15.33
N GLN A 139 -16.82 22.43 16.02
CA GLN A 139 -17.41 23.73 15.71
C GLN A 139 -16.36 24.81 15.96
N LEU A 140 -15.74 25.32 14.89
CA LEU A 140 -15.10 26.64 14.76
C LEU A 140 -14.71 27.32 16.09
N SER A 141 -13.92 26.67 16.93
CA SER A 141 -13.32 27.32 18.09
C SER A 141 -12.25 28.26 17.55
N ASN A 142 -12.15 29.46 18.13
CA ASN A 142 -11.37 30.64 17.69
C ASN A 142 -9.83 30.42 17.48
N SER A 143 -9.36 29.19 17.33
CA SER A 143 -7.96 28.76 17.26
C SER A 143 -7.60 27.99 15.98
N GLY A 144 -8.48 27.97 14.97
CA GLY A 144 -8.22 27.38 13.66
C GLY A 144 -8.77 25.97 13.45
N ILE A 145 -8.71 25.49 12.20
CA ILE A 145 -9.20 24.16 11.80
C ILE A 145 -8.23 23.09 12.31
N SER A 146 -8.64 22.27 13.29
CA SER A 146 -7.85 21.10 13.67
C SER A 146 -7.97 19.99 12.63
N SER A 147 -6.83 19.39 12.29
CA SER A 147 -6.76 18.22 11.42
C SER A 147 -6.47 16.96 12.23
N VAL A 148 -7.04 15.86 11.78
CA VAL A 148 -6.78 14.51 12.27
C VAL A 148 -6.18 13.69 11.13
N SER A 149 -5.37 12.67 11.46
CA SER A 149 -4.79 11.80 10.44
C SER A 149 -4.92 10.33 10.76
N ARG A 150 -4.97 9.50 9.70
CA ARG A 150 -4.89 8.04 9.78
C ARG A 150 -3.95 7.52 8.71
N LEU A 151 -3.35 6.37 9.01
CA LEU A 151 -2.58 5.58 8.07
C LEU A 151 -3.49 4.52 7.47
N PHE A 152 -3.60 4.52 6.16
CA PHE A 152 -4.24 3.46 5.39
C PHE A 152 -3.19 2.40 5.06
N VAL A 153 -3.57 1.13 5.21
CA VAL A 153 -2.66 0.00 5.03
C VAL A 153 -3.19 -0.94 3.97
N PHE A 154 -2.42 -1.10 2.89
CA PHE A 154 -2.75 -1.96 1.77
C PHE A 154 -1.73 -3.10 1.63
N SER A 155 -2.20 -4.34 1.56
CA SER A 155 -1.38 -5.52 1.26
C SER A 155 -1.55 -5.93 -0.21
N PHE A 156 -0.46 -6.37 -0.83
CA PHE A 156 -0.47 -6.90 -2.19
C PHE A 156 -0.49 -8.42 -2.15
N ARG A 157 -1.58 -9.02 -2.64
CA ARG A 157 -1.79 -10.48 -2.61
C ARG A 157 -2.31 -10.96 -3.96
N ASN A 158 -1.60 -11.89 -4.61
CA ASN A 158 -2.00 -12.48 -5.89
C ASN A 158 -2.34 -11.42 -6.96
N SER A 159 -1.48 -10.40 -7.09
CA SER A 159 -1.67 -9.24 -7.97
C SER A 159 -2.93 -8.40 -7.70
N LYS A 160 -3.50 -8.55 -6.50
CA LYS A 160 -4.62 -7.74 -6.04
C LYS A 160 -4.22 -6.85 -4.86
N VAL A 161 -4.95 -5.75 -4.68
CA VAL A 161 -4.73 -4.82 -3.56
C VAL A 161 -5.81 -5.01 -2.52
N CYS A 162 -5.38 -5.40 -1.33
CA CYS A 162 -6.24 -5.62 -0.18
C CYS A 162 -6.09 -4.49 0.85
N PHE A 163 -7.20 -3.89 1.26
CA PHE A 163 -7.25 -3.02 2.42
C PHE A 163 -7.24 -3.82 3.72
N LEU A 164 -6.23 -3.58 4.56
CA LEU A 164 -6.10 -4.22 5.88
C LEU A 164 -6.72 -3.39 7.00
N GLY A 165 -6.81 -2.07 6.83
CA GLY A 165 -7.45 -1.18 7.80
C GLY A 165 -6.75 0.16 7.99
N LEU A 166 -7.19 0.84 9.05
CA LEU A 166 -6.71 2.15 9.47
C LEU A 166 -5.98 2.05 10.79
N THR A 167 -4.97 2.89 10.96
CA THR A 167 -4.29 3.05 12.24
C THR A 167 -3.76 4.47 12.44
N ARG A 168 -3.27 4.76 13.64
CA ARG A 168 -2.68 6.06 14.01
C ARG A 168 -1.15 6.03 14.08
N SER A 169 -0.54 4.84 14.10
CA SER A 169 0.91 4.69 14.30
C SER A 169 1.55 3.86 13.17
N ASN A 170 2.78 4.24 12.80
CA ASN A 170 3.56 3.50 11.80
C ASN A 170 3.86 2.07 12.28
N THR A 171 4.14 1.88 13.57
CA THR A 171 4.41 0.55 14.14
C THR A 171 3.22 -0.39 13.96
N THR A 172 2.00 0.05 14.30
CA THR A 172 0.80 -0.77 14.08
C THR A 172 0.54 -0.98 12.60
N ALA A 173 0.80 0.02 11.74
CA ALA A 173 0.61 -0.10 10.30
C ALA A 173 1.53 -1.17 9.69
N ARG A 174 2.80 -1.17 10.10
CA ARG A 174 3.80 -2.17 9.70
C ARG A 174 3.43 -3.55 10.24
N ASN A 175 3.01 -3.63 11.49
CA ASN A 175 2.54 -4.90 12.08
C ASN A 175 1.34 -5.48 11.31
N LEU A 176 0.42 -4.65 10.80
CA LEU A 176 -0.68 -5.13 9.96
C LEU A 176 -0.16 -5.76 8.66
N LEU A 177 0.90 -5.22 8.05
CA LEU A 177 1.51 -5.79 6.84
C LEU A 177 2.36 -7.03 7.10
N ASP A 178 3.12 -7.01 8.20
CA ASP A 178 4.05 -8.09 8.53
C ASP A 178 3.33 -9.30 9.14
N SER A 179 2.09 -9.12 9.61
CA SER A 179 1.24 -10.19 10.14
C SER A 179 0.33 -10.78 9.07
N ASN A 180 -0.06 -12.06 9.21
CA ASN A 180 -1.03 -12.71 8.32
C ASN A 180 -2.48 -12.30 8.64
N VAL A 181 -2.74 -10.98 8.70
CA VAL A 181 -4.07 -10.42 8.93
C VAL A 181 -4.96 -10.74 7.73
N GLU A 182 -6.22 -11.08 7.98
CA GLU A 182 -7.18 -11.33 6.92
C GLU A 182 -7.46 -10.06 6.11
N CYS A 183 -7.75 -10.26 4.83
CA CYS A 183 -8.11 -9.16 3.98
C CYS A 183 -9.48 -8.61 4.37
N LYS A 184 -9.57 -7.35 4.83
CA LYS A 184 -10.88 -6.76 5.16
C LYS A 184 -11.71 -6.57 3.90
N ARG A 185 -11.10 -5.99 2.87
CA ARG A 185 -11.72 -5.77 1.56
C ARG A 185 -10.71 -5.69 0.44
N MET A 186 -11.11 -6.16 -0.73
CA MET A 186 -10.40 -5.87 -1.97
C MET A 186 -10.72 -4.46 -2.43
N LEU A 187 -9.72 -3.71 -2.90
CA LEU A 187 -9.94 -2.42 -3.51
C LEU A 187 -10.75 -2.55 -4.80
N LYS A 188 -11.47 -1.49 -5.17
CA LYS A 188 -12.28 -1.47 -6.40
C LYS A 188 -11.35 -1.56 -7.61
N VAL A 189 -11.68 -2.46 -8.53
CA VAL A 189 -10.94 -2.61 -9.80
C VAL A 189 -11.57 -1.71 -10.85
N ASN A 190 -10.72 -0.98 -11.56
CA ASN A 190 -11.04 -0.37 -12.83
C ASN A 190 -10.10 -0.95 -13.88
N GLN A 191 -10.64 -1.33 -15.04
CA GLN A 191 -9.83 -1.79 -16.16
C GLN A 191 -9.46 -0.60 -17.03
N PHE A 192 -8.18 -0.55 -17.39
CA PHE A 192 -7.68 0.33 -18.42
C PHE A 192 -7.93 -0.35 -19.77
N HIS A 193 -8.78 0.25 -20.61
CA HIS A 193 -9.05 -0.22 -21.97
C HIS A 193 -8.23 0.57 -22.98
#